data_AF-A0A926DPJ7-F1
#
_entry.id   AF-A0A926DPJ7-F1
#
_cell.length_a   1.000
_cell.length_b   1.000
_cell.length_c   1.000
_cell.angle_alpha   90.00
_cell.angle_beta   90.00
_cell.angle_gamma   90.00
#
_symmetry.space_group_name_H-M   'P 1'
#
loop_
_entity.id
_entity.type
_entity.pdbx_description
1 polymer ?
#
loop_
_entity_poly.entity_id
_entity_poly.type
_entity_poly.pdbx_seq_one_letter_code
_entity_poly.pdbx_strand_id
1 'polypeptide(L)'
;MEMTEFEIVKDYSESADKAAQIGILADLNLCSPADIVGVLQKNGVPLPEDVTSKRYKEFRRPAAGRVEWNEENIERLRGYVLDRLTLDEIAERFGTGTTAISKQIAKYDLRGKKSKKAKESIDDIYIKQLEQQLKDAKGEKQRILAEHNKAVADYTEMIVGFEGELEQAKERCECLCEEMRGILEGGVFSEIQMQARNIKGLAVLGLCAVGKDCALEGVRAAFLNITESADVIVEEADKTARGRKYV
;
A
#
# COMPACT_ATOMS: atom_id res chain seq x y z
N MET A 1 42.34 -9.55 32.81
CA MET A 1 43.44 -8.69 32.33
C MET A 1 44.55 -9.66 31.98
N GLU A 2 44.90 -9.81 30.71
CA GLU A 2 46.00 -10.69 30.26
C GLU A 2 47.31 -9.91 30.36
N MET A 3 48.34 -10.53 30.95
CA MET A 3 49.67 -9.95 31.05
C MET A 3 50.38 -10.04 29.69
N THR A 4 51.22 -9.06 29.41
CA THR A 4 52.09 -9.08 28.22
C THR A 4 53.20 -10.12 28.38
N GLU A 5 53.76 -10.61 27.26
CA GLU A 5 54.89 -11.57 27.28
C GLU A 5 56.07 -11.06 28.14
N PHE A 6 56.32 -9.75 28.15
CA PHE A 6 57.37 -9.12 28.94
C PHE A 6 57.10 -9.18 30.44
N GLU A 7 55.86 -8.94 30.86
CA GLU A 7 55.45 -9.03 32.26
C GLU A 7 55.52 -10.48 32.75
N ILE A 8 55.10 -11.45 31.92
CA ILE A 8 55.22 -12.88 32.22
C ILE A 8 56.68 -13.29 32.46
N VAL A 9 57.60 -12.85 31.59
CA VAL A 9 59.03 -13.13 31.72
C VAL A 9 59.62 -12.49 32.97
N LYS A 10 59.26 -11.24 33.26
CA LYS A 10 59.74 -10.50 34.42
C LYS A 10 59.28 -11.17 35.72
N ASP A 11 57.98 -11.42 35.85
CA ASP A 11 57.36 -11.99 37.05
C ASP A 11 57.84 -13.43 37.30
N TYR A 12 58.03 -14.20 36.22
CA TYR A 12 58.69 -15.50 36.28
C TYR A 12 60.14 -15.39 36.79
N SER A 13 60.91 -14.41 36.31
CA SER A 13 62.32 -14.23 36.65
C SER A 13 62.53 -13.78 38.10
N GLU A 14 61.57 -13.04 38.66
CA GLU A 14 61.61 -12.54 40.05
C GLU A 14 61.13 -13.59 41.08
N SER A 15 60.38 -14.61 40.66
CA SER A 15 59.87 -15.65 41.57
C SER A 15 60.96 -16.59 42.09
N ALA A 16 60.90 -16.98 43.36
CA ALA A 16 61.81 -17.94 43.97
C ALA A 16 61.50 -19.39 43.57
N ASP A 17 60.22 -19.75 43.43
CA ASP A 17 59.80 -21.08 43.01
C ASP A 17 59.35 -21.05 41.54
N LYS A 18 60.32 -21.37 40.67
CA LYS A 18 60.13 -21.36 39.22
C LYS A 18 59.09 -22.39 38.75
N ALA A 19 58.92 -23.51 39.44
CA ALA A 19 57.98 -24.54 39.01
C ALA A 19 56.53 -24.13 39.37
N ALA A 20 56.32 -23.66 40.59
CA ALA A 20 55.01 -23.18 41.03
C ALA A 20 54.55 -21.94 40.25
N GLN A 21 55.47 -21.02 39.95
CA GLN A 21 55.15 -19.77 39.25
C GLN A 21 54.54 -20.00 37.86
N ILE A 22 54.92 -21.08 37.16
CA ILE A 22 54.35 -21.41 35.83
C ILE A 22 52.85 -21.70 35.96
N GLY A 23 52.43 -22.38 37.02
CA GLY A 23 51.01 -22.64 37.30
C GLY A 23 50.25 -21.35 37.59
N ILE A 24 50.81 -20.49 38.44
CA ILE A 24 50.20 -19.21 38.81
C ILE A 24 50.05 -18.30 37.58
N LEU A 25 51.10 -18.18 36.76
CA LEU A 25 51.07 -17.37 35.53
C LEU A 25 50.07 -17.92 34.51
N ALA A 26 49.91 -19.24 34.41
CA ALA A 26 48.92 -19.84 33.53
C ALA A 26 47.50 -19.54 34.01
N ASP A 27 47.28 -19.55 35.33
CA ASP A 27 46.00 -19.23 35.95
C ASP A 27 45.61 -17.77 35.70
N LEU A 28 46.55 -16.85 35.92
CA LEU A 28 46.37 -15.40 35.72
C LEU A 28 46.10 -15.02 34.25
N ASN A 29 46.74 -15.72 33.31
CA ASN A 29 46.60 -15.46 31.88
C ASN A 29 45.55 -16.34 31.18
N LEU A 30 44.79 -17.12 31.95
CA LEU A 30 43.76 -18.04 31.46
C LEU A 30 44.25 -18.99 30.35
N CYS A 31 45.54 -19.32 30.36
CA CYS A 31 46.18 -20.18 29.36
C CYS A 31 46.67 -21.49 30.01
N SER A 32 47.32 -22.35 29.23
CA SER A 32 47.94 -23.56 29.78
C SER A 32 49.35 -23.27 30.31
N PRO A 33 49.83 -24.03 31.31
CA PRO A 33 51.23 -24.01 31.71
C PRO A 33 52.22 -24.22 30.56
N ALA A 34 51.82 -24.99 29.53
CA ALA A 34 52.64 -25.19 28.34
C ALA A 34 52.78 -23.92 27.49
N ASP A 35 51.76 -23.07 27.46
CA ASP A 35 51.80 -21.79 26.74
C ASP A 35 52.77 -20.82 27.45
N ILE A 36 52.73 -20.78 28.79
CA ILE A 36 53.71 -20.01 29.60
C ILE A 36 55.13 -20.52 29.35
N VAL A 37 55.35 -21.84 29.38
CA VAL A 37 56.65 -22.44 29.05
C VAL A 37 57.10 -22.06 27.64
N GLY A 38 56.19 -22.02 26.66
CA GLY A 38 56.48 -21.58 25.30
C GLY A 38 56.94 -20.12 25.22
N VAL A 39 56.27 -19.22 25.95
CA VAL A 39 56.66 -17.80 26.06
C VAL A 39 58.04 -17.65 26.69
N LEU A 40 58.33 -18.39 27.76
CA LEU A 40 59.63 -18.36 28.43
C LEU A 40 60.77 -18.88 27.53
N GLN A 41 60.53 -19.97 26.81
CA GLN A 41 61.50 -20.53 25.85
C GLN A 41 61.75 -19.59 24.67
N LYS A 42 60.69 -18.96 24.13
CA LYS A 42 60.78 -17.97 23.05
C LYS A 42 61.65 -16.77 23.46
N ASN A 43 61.62 -16.40 24.74
CA ASN A 43 62.40 -15.32 25.31
C ASN A 43 63.75 -15.77 25.91
N GLY A 44 64.17 -17.02 25.65
CA GLY A 44 65.48 -17.53 26.06
C GLY A 44 65.68 -17.71 27.57
N VAL A 45 64.59 -17.77 28.34
CA VAL A 45 64.65 -17.91 29.80
C VAL A 45 64.92 -19.37 30.18
N PRO A 46 65.93 -19.66 31.04
CA PRO A 46 66.23 -21.02 31.45
C PRO A 46 65.10 -21.58 32.34
N LEU A 47 64.69 -22.81 32.03
CA LEU A 47 63.67 -23.55 32.79
C LEU A 47 64.33 -24.58 33.71
N PRO A 48 63.71 -24.91 34.86
CA PRO A 48 64.14 -26.02 35.70
C PRO A 48 64.21 -27.35 34.94
N GLU A 49 65.19 -28.20 35.27
CA GLU A 49 65.46 -29.47 34.56
C GLU A 49 64.25 -30.42 34.52
N ASP A 50 63.36 -30.33 35.51
CA ASP A 50 62.16 -31.15 35.63
C ASP A 50 60.94 -30.56 34.89
N VAL A 51 61.05 -29.31 34.38
CA VAL A 51 60.00 -28.60 33.65
C VAL A 51 60.30 -28.66 32.15
N THR A 52 59.98 -29.79 31.54
CA THR A 52 60.04 -29.92 30.07
C THR A 52 58.69 -29.58 29.44
N SER A 53 58.70 -28.96 28.26
CA SER A 53 57.47 -28.70 27.48
C SER A 53 56.67 -29.97 27.17
N LYS A 54 57.30 -31.16 27.24
CA LYS A 54 56.63 -32.47 27.15
C LYS A 54 55.83 -32.81 28.41
N ARG A 55 56.35 -32.54 29.62
CA ARG A 55 55.65 -32.80 30.90
C ARG A 55 54.37 -31.97 31.03
N TYR A 56 54.40 -30.73 30.55
CA TYR A 56 53.23 -29.84 30.56
C TYR A 56 52.30 -29.97 29.35
N LYS A 57 52.68 -30.71 28.30
CA LYS A 57 51.75 -31.09 27.22
C LYS A 57 50.61 -31.98 27.73
N GLU A 58 50.88 -32.79 28.76
CA GLU A 58 49.89 -33.66 29.41
C GLU A 58 49.00 -32.87 30.38
N PHE A 59 49.56 -31.85 31.03
CA PHE A 59 48.84 -30.86 31.84
C PHE A 59 48.21 -29.74 31.01
N ARG A 60 47.56 -30.09 29.88
CA ARG A 60 46.44 -29.25 29.44
C ARG A 60 45.41 -29.33 30.57
N ARG A 61 45.15 -28.21 31.25
CA ARG A 61 43.87 -27.99 31.94
C ARG A 61 42.77 -28.57 31.05
N PRO A 62 41.76 -29.30 31.58
CA PRO A 62 40.62 -29.69 30.77
C PRO A 62 40.10 -28.40 30.13
N ALA A 63 40.31 -28.27 28.81
CA ALA A 63 39.79 -27.16 28.05
C ALA A 63 38.31 -27.06 28.44
N ALA A 64 37.84 -25.84 28.72
CA ALA A 64 36.42 -25.56 28.90
C ALA A 64 35.59 -26.49 28.01
N GLY A 65 34.80 -27.36 28.67
CA GLY A 65 33.98 -28.41 28.07
C GLY A 65 34.62 -29.12 26.88
N ARG A 66 35.35 -30.21 27.12
CA ARG A 66 35.70 -31.12 26.02
C ARG A 66 34.43 -31.86 25.59
N VAL A 67 33.66 -31.23 24.70
CA VAL A 67 32.47 -31.83 24.09
C VAL A 67 32.89 -33.14 23.43
N GLU A 68 32.24 -34.22 23.82
CA GLU A 68 32.36 -35.49 23.11
C GLU A 68 31.62 -35.37 21.77
N TRP A 69 32.36 -35.40 20.66
CA TRP A 69 31.79 -35.30 19.33
C TRP A 69 31.25 -36.66 18.88
N ASN A 70 30.17 -37.09 19.52
CA ASN A 70 29.35 -38.23 19.10
C ASN A 70 28.32 -37.80 18.03
N GLU A 71 27.62 -38.76 17.42
CA GLU A 71 26.66 -38.48 16.34
C GLU A 71 25.56 -37.49 16.78
N GLU A 72 25.08 -37.60 18.01
CA GLU A 72 24.06 -36.71 18.58
C GLU A 72 24.54 -35.25 18.66
N ASN A 73 25.77 -35.02 19.14
CA ASN A 73 26.35 -33.68 19.22
C ASN A 73 26.72 -33.12 17.84
N ILE A 74 27.04 -33.98 16.87
CA ILE A 74 27.22 -33.58 15.48
C ILE A 74 25.89 -33.16 14.84
N GLU A 75 24.79 -33.86 15.12
CA GLU A 75 23.46 -33.49 14.64
C GLU A 75 22.95 -32.20 15.31
N ARG A 76 23.22 -32.04 16.60
CA ARG A 76 22.94 -30.79 17.33
C ARG A 76 23.74 -29.62 16.75
N LEU A 77 25.00 -29.84 16.40
CA LEU A 77 25.83 -28.86 15.72
C LEU A 77 25.30 -28.54 14.32
N ARG A 78 24.81 -29.52 13.56
CA ARG A 78 24.10 -29.29 12.28
C ARG A 78 22.89 -28.40 12.46
N GLY A 79 22.05 -28.68 13.46
CA GLY A 79 20.87 -27.87 13.78
C GLY A 79 21.23 -26.40 13.99
N TYR A 80 22.21 -26.12 14.84
CA TYR A 80 22.63 -24.73 15.09
C TYR A 80 23.24 -24.04 13.87
N VAL A 81 23.93 -24.78 13.00
CA VAL A 81 24.45 -24.23 11.73
C VAL A 81 23.31 -23.93 10.75
N LEU A 82 22.28 -24.76 10.67
CA LEU A 82 21.08 -24.53 9.85
C LEU A 82 20.27 -23.33 10.34
N ASP A 83 20.14 -23.18 11.66
CA ASP A 83 19.48 -22.06 12.34
C ASP A 83 20.29 -20.74 12.25
N ARG A 84 21.45 -20.76 11.59
CA ARG A 84 22.34 -19.62 11.34
C ARG A 84 22.87 -18.93 12.60
N LEU A 85 23.05 -19.68 13.69
CA LEU A 85 23.71 -19.16 14.89
C LEU A 85 25.17 -18.78 14.57
N THR A 86 25.64 -17.75 15.27
CA THR A 86 27.04 -17.33 15.23
C THR A 86 27.95 -18.35 15.92
N LEU A 87 29.25 -18.33 15.60
CA LEU A 87 30.20 -19.27 16.22
C LEU A 87 30.29 -19.09 17.73
N ASP A 88 30.11 -17.86 18.22
CA ASP A 88 30.14 -17.54 19.65
C ASP A 88 28.94 -18.13 20.38
N GLU A 89 27.72 -17.99 19.82
CA GLU A 89 26.51 -18.59 20.39
C GLU A 89 26.56 -20.12 20.40
N ILE A 90 27.13 -20.73 19.35
CA ILE A 90 27.31 -22.17 19.27
C ILE A 90 28.34 -22.63 20.32
N ALA A 91 29.44 -21.89 20.44
CA ALA A 91 30.50 -22.16 21.40
C ALA A 91 29.99 -22.09 22.85
N GLU A 92 29.20 -21.06 23.17
CA GLU A 92 28.54 -20.91 24.47
C GLU A 92 27.60 -22.08 24.78
N ARG A 93 26.75 -22.47 23.82
CA ARG A 93 25.79 -23.58 24.00
C ARG A 93 26.46 -24.93 24.20
N PHE A 94 27.59 -25.15 23.55
CA PHE A 94 28.39 -26.37 23.70
C PHE A 94 29.38 -26.29 24.87
N GLY A 95 29.51 -25.13 25.53
CA GLY A 95 30.49 -24.91 26.59
C GLY A 95 31.94 -25.14 26.12
N THR A 96 32.24 -24.84 24.86
CA THR A 96 33.54 -25.08 24.23
C THR A 96 34.02 -23.86 23.43
N GLY A 97 35.25 -23.89 22.92
CA GLY A 97 35.79 -22.76 22.16
C GLY A 97 35.30 -22.70 20.71
N THR A 98 35.17 -21.49 20.16
CA THR A 98 34.78 -21.23 18.75
C THR A 98 35.68 -21.95 17.74
N THR A 99 36.97 -22.12 18.04
CA THR A 99 37.92 -22.87 17.21
C THR A 99 37.57 -24.36 17.15
N ALA A 100 37.09 -24.96 18.24
CA ALA A 100 36.68 -26.37 18.26
C ALA A 100 35.43 -26.58 17.40
N ILE A 101 34.45 -25.69 17.55
CA ILE A 101 33.24 -25.64 16.71
C ILE A 101 33.61 -25.51 15.22
N SER A 102 34.45 -24.53 14.87
CA SER A 102 34.86 -24.30 13.48
C SER A 102 35.56 -25.53 12.86
N LYS A 103 36.37 -26.26 13.65
CA LYS A 103 37.02 -27.49 13.18
C LYS A 103 36.02 -28.58 12.86
N GLN A 104 34.99 -28.77 13.69
CA GLN A 104 33.97 -29.79 13.42
C GLN A 104 33.07 -29.41 12.24
N ILE A 105 32.68 -28.13 12.15
CA ILE A 105 31.93 -27.63 10.99
C ILE A 105 32.67 -27.91 9.69
N ALA A 106 33.99 -27.68 9.65
CA ALA A 106 34.82 -27.96 8.48
C ALA A 106 34.98 -29.47 8.24
N LYS A 107 35.22 -30.26 9.29
CA LYS A 107 35.42 -31.71 9.22
C LYS A 107 34.21 -32.44 8.63
N TYR A 108 33.01 -32.06 9.04
CA TYR A 108 31.76 -32.69 8.59
C TYR A 108 31.09 -31.92 7.43
N ASP A 109 31.75 -30.88 6.89
CA ASP A 109 31.24 -30.00 5.83
C ASP A 109 29.84 -29.43 6.14
N LEU A 110 29.59 -29.07 7.40
CA LEU A 110 28.25 -28.71 7.90
C LEU A 110 27.76 -27.36 7.36
N ARG A 111 28.68 -26.48 6.96
CA ARG A 111 28.33 -25.21 6.32
C ARG A 111 27.99 -25.36 4.84
N GLY A 112 28.23 -26.54 4.27
CA GLY A 112 28.35 -26.74 2.85
C GLY A 112 29.47 -25.87 2.29
N LYS A 113 30.32 -26.44 1.44
CA LYS A 113 31.00 -25.60 0.43
C LYS A 113 29.96 -24.66 -0.16
N LYS A 114 30.31 -23.40 -0.43
CA LYS A 114 29.50 -22.47 -1.23
C LYS A 114 29.28 -23.10 -2.61
N SER A 115 28.38 -24.07 -2.67
CA SER A 115 27.91 -24.70 -3.87
C SER A 115 26.96 -23.66 -4.42
N LYS A 116 27.46 -22.92 -5.41
CA LYS A 116 26.71 -21.96 -6.21
C LYS A 116 25.65 -22.67 -7.08
N LYS A 117 25.22 -23.88 -6.69
CA LYS A 117 24.33 -24.80 -7.38
C LYS A 117 23.63 -25.68 -6.32
N ALA A 118 22.31 -25.71 -6.38
CA ALA A 118 21.41 -26.61 -5.63
C ALA A 118 21.24 -26.33 -4.12
N LYS A 119 20.56 -25.23 -3.83
CA LYS A 119 19.36 -25.27 -2.97
C LYS A 119 18.39 -24.26 -3.56
N GLU A 120 17.62 -24.70 -4.56
CA GLU A 120 16.23 -24.26 -4.59
C GLU A 120 15.59 -25.10 -3.49
N SER A 121 15.56 -24.53 -2.29
CA SER A 121 14.74 -25.06 -1.22
C SER A 121 13.27 -25.02 -1.67
N ILE A 122 12.42 -25.85 -1.07
CA ILE A 122 10.95 -25.74 -1.28
C ILE A 122 10.49 -24.29 -1.05
N ASP A 123 11.15 -23.59 -0.13
CA ASP A 123 10.94 -22.17 0.15
C ASP A 123 11.28 -21.27 -1.04
N ASP A 124 12.32 -21.55 -1.84
CA ASP A 124 12.65 -20.75 -3.03
C ASP A 124 11.62 -20.94 -4.16
N ILE A 125 11.06 -22.15 -4.31
CA ILE A 125 9.98 -22.41 -5.26
C ILE A 125 8.71 -21.69 -4.80
N TYR A 126 8.40 -21.74 -3.50
CA TYR A 126 7.25 -21.07 -2.93
C TYR A 126 7.37 -19.54 -3.00
N ILE A 127 8.56 -18.99 -2.73
CA ILE A 127 8.86 -17.56 -2.89
C ILE A 127 8.65 -17.12 -4.33
N LYS A 128 9.17 -17.87 -5.32
CA LYS A 128 8.96 -17.56 -6.74
C LYS A 128 7.48 -17.60 -7.14
N GLN A 129 6.71 -18.54 -6.58
CA GLN A 129 5.26 -18.60 -6.81
C GLN A 129 4.56 -17.37 -6.22
N LEU A 130 4.90 -16.95 -5.01
CA LEU A 130 4.36 -15.74 -4.39
C LEU A 130 4.74 -14.48 -5.16
N GLU A 131 5.98 -14.37 -5.63
CA GLU A 131 6.44 -13.25 -6.45
C GLU A 131 5.66 -13.16 -7.76
N GLN A 132 5.40 -14.31 -8.40
CA GLN A 132 4.60 -14.38 -9.62
C GLN A 132 3.14 -13.99 -9.36
N GLN A 133 2.51 -14.52 -8.31
CA GLN A 133 1.15 -14.13 -7.91
C GLN A 133 1.05 -12.64 -7.60
N LEU A 134 2.05 -12.07 -6.92
CA LEU A 134 2.09 -10.64 -6.63
C LEU A 134 2.22 -9.80 -7.90
N LYS A 135 2.99 -10.27 -8.88
CA LYS A 135 3.13 -9.62 -10.18
C LYS A 135 1.82 -9.64 -10.96
N ASP A 136 1.15 -10.80 -11.01
CA ASP A 136 -0.12 -10.96 -11.71
C ASP A 136 -1.23 -10.13 -11.05
N ALA A 137 -1.30 -10.12 -9.72
CA ALA A 137 -2.25 -9.29 -8.97
C ALA A 137 -2.02 -7.79 -9.17
N LYS A 138 -0.75 -7.35 -9.27
CA LYS A 138 -0.42 -5.96 -9.61
C LYS A 138 -0.86 -5.60 -11.03
N GLY A 139 -0.67 -6.51 -11.99
CA GLY A 139 -1.13 -6.34 -13.36
C GLY A 139 -2.65 -6.23 -13.44
N GLU A 140 -3.37 -7.13 -12.77
CA GLU A 140 -4.83 -7.12 -12.73
C GLU A 140 -5.38 -5.85 -12.07
N LYS A 141 -4.78 -5.41 -10.95
CA LYS A 141 -5.12 -4.14 -10.31
C LYS A 141 -4.95 -2.96 -11.27
N GLN A 142 -3.87 -2.92 -12.04
CA GLN A 142 -3.65 -1.86 -13.03
C GLN A 142 -4.69 -1.90 -14.15
N ARG A 143 -5.09 -3.09 -14.61
CA ARG A 143 -6.15 -3.25 -15.61
C ARG A 143 -7.49 -2.74 -15.11
N ILE A 144 -7.90 -3.17 -13.91
CA ILE A 144 -9.15 -2.71 -13.26
C ILE A 144 -9.14 -1.20 -13.07
N LEU A 145 -8.01 -0.61 -12.65
CA LEU A 145 -7.91 0.83 -12.47
C LEU A 145 -8.04 1.58 -13.81
N ALA A 146 -7.47 1.05 -14.89
CA ALA A 146 -7.62 1.64 -16.22
C ALA A 146 -9.06 1.54 -16.74
N GLU A 147 -9.73 0.40 -16.56
CA GLU A 147 -11.15 0.20 -16.91
C GLU A 147 -12.05 1.15 -16.10
N HIS A 148 -11.80 1.29 -14.79
CA HIS A 148 -12.54 2.20 -13.93
C HIS A 148 -12.37 3.66 -14.36
N ASN A 149 -11.13 4.09 -14.63
CA ASN A 149 -10.86 5.47 -15.08
C ASN A 149 -11.54 5.76 -16.42
N LYS A 150 -11.57 4.79 -17.33
CA LYS A 150 -12.31 4.92 -18.59
C LYS A 150 -13.81 5.10 -18.33
N ALA A 151 -14.41 4.24 -17.50
CA ALA A 151 -15.82 4.36 -17.16
C ALA A 151 -16.15 5.71 -16.50
N VAL A 152 -15.29 6.20 -15.62
CA VAL A 152 -15.44 7.54 -15.00
C VAL A 152 -15.40 8.64 -16.04
N ALA A 153 -14.49 8.57 -17.02
CA ALA A 153 -14.44 9.52 -18.13
C ALA A 153 -15.74 9.49 -18.96
N ASP A 154 -16.21 8.30 -19.34
CA ASP A 154 -17.45 8.11 -20.10
C ASP A 154 -18.67 8.70 -19.34
N TYR A 155 -18.78 8.43 -18.03
CA TYR A 155 -19.84 9.02 -17.20
C TYR A 155 -19.73 10.54 -17.06
N THR A 156 -18.50 11.07 -17.01
CA THR A 156 -18.27 12.52 -16.93
C THR A 156 -18.74 13.20 -18.21
N GLU A 157 -18.40 12.66 -19.38
CA GLU A 157 -18.88 13.19 -20.67
C GLU A 157 -20.41 13.16 -20.76
N MET A 158 -21.04 12.09 -20.30
CA MET A 158 -22.50 11.98 -20.27
C MET A 158 -23.14 13.06 -19.37
N ILE A 159 -22.58 13.29 -18.17
CA ILE A 159 -23.08 14.33 -17.25
C ILE A 159 -22.97 15.71 -17.88
N VAL A 160 -21.82 16.05 -18.48
CA VAL A 160 -21.62 17.33 -19.18
C VAL A 160 -22.63 17.48 -20.32
N GLY A 161 -22.94 16.40 -21.05
CA GLY A 161 -23.99 16.39 -22.07
C GLY A 161 -25.36 16.75 -21.50
N PHE A 162 -25.77 16.13 -20.39
CA PHE A 162 -27.04 16.43 -19.73
C PHE A 162 -27.10 17.84 -19.16
N GLU A 163 -25.99 18.36 -18.62
CA GLU A 163 -25.91 19.76 -18.17
C GLU A 163 -26.13 20.74 -19.33
N GLY A 164 -25.54 20.45 -20.50
CA GLY A 164 -25.77 21.23 -21.71
C GLY A 164 -27.23 21.21 -22.20
N GLU A 165 -27.86 20.04 -22.21
CA GLU A 165 -29.29 19.91 -22.57
C GLU A 165 -30.20 20.64 -21.58
N LEU A 166 -29.89 20.58 -20.29
CA LEU A 166 -30.61 21.28 -19.24
C LEU A 166 -30.50 22.80 -19.42
N GLU A 167 -29.30 23.31 -19.75
CA GLU A 167 -29.11 24.74 -19.96
C GLU A 167 -29.88 25.25 -21.18
N GLN A 168 -29.84 24.51 -22.31
CA GLN A 168 -30.67 24.83 -23.47
C GLN A 168 -32.18 24.80 -23.15
N ALA A 169 -32.61 23.90 -22.27
CA ALA A 169 -34.01 23.85 -21.84
C ALA A 169 -34.39 25.08 -21.00
N LYS A 170 -33.50 25.54 -20.11
CA LYS A 170 -33.71 26.79 -19.35
C LYS A 170 -33.81 27.99 -20.28
N GLU A 171 -32.89 28.16 -21.22
CA GLU A 171 -32.92 29.26 -22.19
C GLU A 171 -34.22 29.28 -23.00
N ARG A 172 -34.70 28.10 -23.44
CA ARG A 172 -36.00 27.97 -24.11
C ARG A 172 -37.16 28.40 -23.21
N CYS A 173 -37.14 27.99 -21.94
CA CYS A 173 -38.17 28.39 -20.97
C CYS A 173 -38.14 29.91 -20.69
N GLU A 174 -36.96 30.51 -20.55
CA GLU A 174 -36.80 31.95 -20.36
C GLU A 174 -37.35 32.73 -21.55
N CYS A 175 -37.00 32.33 -22.77
CA CYS A 175 -37.52 32.93 -24.00
C CYS A 175 -39.06 32.83 -24.07
N LEU A 176 -39.63 31.66 -23.77
CA LEU A 176 -41.09 31.49 -23.71
C LEU A 176 -41.73 32.38 -22.63
N CYS A 177 -41.08 32.53 -21.46
CA CYS A 177 -41.56 33.41 -20.41
C CYS A 177 -41.51 34.89 -20.81
N GLU A 178 -40.50 35.32 -21.55
CA GLU A 178 -40.42 36.67 -22.12
C GLU A 178 -41.47 36.91 -23.20
N GLU A 179 -41.70 35.94 -24.10
CA GLU A 179 -42.78 36.01 -25.10
C GLU A 179 -44.16 36.11 -24.42
N MET A 180 -44.43 35.26 -23.43
CA MET A 180 -45.66 35.31 -22.64
C MET A 180 -45.82 36.66 -21.94
N ARG A 181 -44.75 37.19 -21.36
CA ARG A 181 -44.75 38.51 -20.72
C ARG A 181 -45.07 39.61 -21.73
N GLY A 182 -44.44 39.59 -22.91
CA GLY A 182 -44.71 40.53 -24.00
C GLY A 182 -46.16 40.48 -24.48
N ILE A 183 -46.79 39.31 -24.53
CA ILE A 183 -48.22 39.17 -24.87
C ILE A 183 -49.11 39.78 -23.78
N LEU A 184 -48.78 39.57 -22.51
CA LEU A 184 -49.54 40.09 -21.37
C LEU A 184 -49.38 41.61 -21.21
N GLU A 185 -48.17 42.14 -21.40
CA GLU A 185 -47.83 43.55 -21.23
C GLU A 185 -48.09 44.39 -22.49
N GLY A 186 -48.01 43.80 -23.68
CA GLY A 186 -48.17 44.44 -24.99
C GLY A 186 -49.59 44.85 -25.36
N GLY A 187 -50.51 44.93 -24.39
CA GLY A 187 -51.85 45.47 -24.60
C GLY A 187 -52.85 44.55 -25.31
N VAL A 188 -52.42 43.46 -25.96
CA VAL A 188 -53.32 42.49 -26.62
C VAL A 188 -54.31 41.89 -25.62
N PHE A 189 -53.86 41.59 -24.40
CA PHE A 189 -54.75 41.12 -23.33
C PHE A 189 -55.74 42.19 -22.86
N SER A 190 -55.35 43.47 -22.89
CA SER A 190 -56.24 44.59 -22.55
C SER A 190 -57.28 44.86 -23.64
N GLU A 191 -56.92 44.65 -24.91
CA GLU A 191 -57.80 44.78 -26.06
C GLU A 191 -58.79 43.61 -26.15
N ILE A 192 -58.34 42.38 -25.88
CA ILE A 192 -59.20 41.20 -25.72
C ILE A 192 -60.12 41.36 -24.49
N GLN A 193 -59.63 41.87 -23.35
CA GLN A 193 -60.49 42.17 -22.20
C GLN A 193 -61.52 43.27 -22.51
N MET A 194 -61.14 44.32 -23.26
CA MET A 194 -62.07 45.36 -23.71
C MET A 194 -63.12 44.80 -24.66
N GLN A 195 -62.73 44.00 -25.66
CA GLN A 195 -63.65 43.36 -26.59
C GLN A 195 -64.60 42.41 -25.86
N ALA A 196 -64.11 41.59 -24.93
CA ALA A 196 -64.94 40.73 -24.10
C ALA A 196 -65.93 41.52 -23.22
N ARG A 197 -65.51 42.65 -22.64
CA ARG A 197 -66.40 43.55 -21.89
C ARG A 197 -67.46 44.21 -22.79
N ASN A 198 -67.06 44.66 -23.98
CA ASN A 198 -67.97 45.27 -24.95
C ASN A 198 -69.01 44.26 -25.45
N ILE A 199 -68.61 43.01 -25.73
CA ILE A 199 -69.55 41.95 -26.14
C ILE A 199 -70.49 41.59 -24.99
N LYS A 200 -69.98 41.52 -23.75
CA LYS A 200 -70.82 41.31 -22.56
C LYS A 200 -71.82 42.46 -22.35
N GLY A 201 -71.40 43.70 -22.59
CA GLY A 201 -72.28 44.88 -22.55
C GLY A 201 -73.35 44.87 -23.66
N LEU A 202 -72.98 44.49 -24.89
CA LEU A 202 -73.90 44.33 -26.01
C LEU A 202 -74.92 43.20 -25.78
N ALA A 203 -74.49 42.07 -25.20
CA ALA A 203 -75.38 40.99 -24.81
C ALA A 203 -76.39 41.41 -23.74
N VAL A 204 -75.96 42.21 -22.75
CA VAL A 204 -76.84 42.78 -21.71
C VAL A 204 -77.83 43.80 -22.29
N LEU A 205 -77.38 44.66 -23.22
CA LEU A 205 -78.27 45.61 -23.91
C LEU A 205 -79.28 44.91 -24.84
N GLY A 206 -78.88 43.83 -25.51
CA GLY A 206 -79.78 42.99 -26.31
C GLY A 206 -80.84 42.26 -25.47
N LEU A 207 -80.46 41.76 -24.28
CA LEU A 207 -81.37 41.20 -23.27
C LEU A 207 -82.39 42.22 -22.75
N CYS A 208 -82.06 43.51 -22.74
CA CYS A 208 -82.97 44.59 -22.35
C CYS A 208 -83.91 45.04 -23.48
N ALA A 209 -83.54 44.86 -24.76
CA ALA A 209 -84.26 45.41 -25.90
C ALA A 209 -85.26 44.44 -26.56
N VAL A 210 -85.02 43.12 -26.49
CA VAL A 210 -85.84 42.11 -27.16
C VAL A 210 -86.03 40.96 -26.17
N GLY A 211 -87.29 40.63 -25.84
CA GLY A 211 -87.62 39.69 -24.76
C GLY A 211 -86.81 38.39 -24.74
N LYS A 212 -86.72 37.78 -23.54
CA LYS A 212 -85.78 36.72 -23.11
C LYS A 212 -85.41 35.64 -24.16
N ASP A 213 -86.33 35.24 -25.03
CA ASP A 213 -86.13 34.12 -25.95
C ASP A 213 -85.30 34.50 -27.20
N CYS A 214 -85.40 35.73 -27.70
CA CYS A 214 -84.60 36.19 -28.85
C CYS A 214 -83.16 36.58 -28.47
N ALA A 215 -82.96 37.03 -27.23
CA ALA A 215 -81.65 37.42 -26.73
C ALA A 215 -80.72 36.21 -26.51
N LEU A 216 -81.27 35.04 -26.20
CA LEU A 216 -80.52 33.81 -25.97
C LEU A 216 -79.88 33.24 -27.25
N GLU A 217 -80.57 33.35 -28.39
CA GLU A 217 -80.00 32.98 -29.70
C GLU A 217 -78.93 33.98 -30.16
N GLY A 218 -79.13 35.27 -29.93
CA GLY A 218 -78.11 36.30 -30.20
C GLY A 218 -76.85 36.13 -29.36
N VAL A 219 -76.99 35.81 -28.06
CA VAL A 219 -75.86 35.50 -27.18
C VAL A 219 -75.17 34.20 -27.59
N ARG A 220 -75.92 33.17 -28.01
CA ARG A 220 -75.34 31.92 -28.54
C ARG A 220 -74.55 32.15 -29.83
N ALA A 221 -75.09 32.91 -30.78
CA ALA A 221 -74.42 33.25 -32.03
C ALA A 221 -73.16 34.10 -31.78
N ALA A 222 -73.22 35.04 -30.82
CA ALA A 222 -72.05 35.81 -30.40
C ALA A 222 -70.99 34.92 -29.74
N PHE A 223 -71.38 33.96 -28.89
CA PHE A 223 -70.45 33.00 -28.29
C PHE A 223 -69.82 32.07 -29.34
N LEU A 224 -70.59 31.58 -30.31
CA LEU A 224 -70.11 30.75 -31.41
C LEU A 224 -69.10 31.50 -32.29
N ASN A 225 -69.38 32.76 -32.63
CA ASN A 225 -68.43 33.62 -33.34
C ASN A 225 -67.15 33.89 -32.53
N ILE A 226 -67.22 34.03 -31.20
CA ILE A 226 -66.04 34.18 -30.35
C ILE A 226 -65.22 32.89 -30.32
N THR A 227 -65.85 31.72 -30.23
CA THR A 227 -65.13 30.44 -30.27
C THR A 227 -64.50 30.18 -31.63
N GLU A 228 -65.19 30.47 -32.73
CA GLU A 228 -64.62 30.36 -34.08
C GLU A 228 -63.48 31.37 -34.29
N SER A 229 -63.60 32.59 -33.76
CA SER A 229 -62.52 33.58 -33.79
C SER A 229 -61.33 33.16 -32.92
N ALA A 230 -61.57 32.51 -31.78
CA ALA A 230 -60.52 31.99 -30.91
C ALA A 230 -59.76 30.83 -31.56
N ASP A 231 -60.45 29.93 -32.27
CA ASP A 231 -59.84 28.84 -33.02
C ASP A 231 -58.96 29.37 -34.17
N VAL A 232 -59.43 30.40 -34.90
CA VAL A 232 -58.63 31.08 -35.93
C VAL A 232 -57.40 31.76 -35.33
N ILE A 233 -57.50 32.36 -34.15
CA ILE A 233 -56.35 32.99 -33.46
C ILE A 233 -55.34 31.92 -33.00
N VAL A 234 -55.79 30.78 -32.49
CA VAL A 234 -54.91 29.66 -32.12
C VAL A 234 -54.21 29.08 -33.35
N GLU A 235 -54.93 28.94 -34.47
CA GLU A 235 -54.36 28.46 -35.73
C GLU A 235 -53.31 29.43 -36.30
N GLU A 236 -53.56 30.74 -36.23
CA GLU A 236 -52.64 31.75 -36.76
C GLU A 236 -51.43 31.96 -35.83
N ALA A 237 -51.60 31.80 -34.52
CA ALA A 237 -50.50 31.73 -33.56
C ALA A 237 -49.62 30.49 -33.81
N ASP A 238 -50.22 29.32 -34.10
CA ASP A 238 -49.49 28.09 -34.42
C ASP A 238 -48.76 28.19 -35.78
N LYS A 239 -49.36 28.82 -36.81
CA LYS A 239 -48.67 29.12 -38.08
C LYS A 239 -47.49 30.06 -37.88
N THR A 240 -47.63 31.09 -37.06
CA THR A 240 -46.55 32.04 -36.74
C THR A 240 -45.42 31.35 -35.98
N ALA A 241 -45.75 30.44 -35.06
CA ALA A 241 -44.76 29.63 -34.34
C ALA A 241 -44.03 28.63 -35.25
N ARG A 242 -44.70 28.06 -36.26
CA ARG A 242 -44.10 27.13 -37.23
C ARG A 242 -43.29 27.83 -38.32
N GLY A 243 -43.67 29.05 -38.72
CA GLY A 243 -42.97 29.85 -39.73
C GLY A 243 -41.59 30.37 -39.30
N ARG A 244 -41.33 30.50 -37.98
CA ARG A 244 -40.03 30.93 -37.44
C ARG A 244 -38.98 29.82 -37.35
N LYS A 245 -39.30 28.56 -37.69
CA LYS A 245 -38.34 27.44 -37.68
C LYS A 245 -37.44 27.36 -38.93
N TYR A 246 -37.64 28.21 -39.93
CA TYR A 246 -36.82 28.27 -41.14
C TYR A 246 -36.49 29.71 -41.54
N VAL A 247 -35.71 30.41 -40.70
CA VAL A 247 -34.79 31.49 -41.10
C VAL A 247 -33.54 31.38 -40.23
#